data_AF-A0A485AQ76-F1
#
_entry.id   AF-A0A485AQ76-F1
#
_cell.length_a   1.000
_cell.length_b   1.000
_cell.length_c   1.000
_cell.angle_alpha   90.00
_cell.angle_beta   90.00
_cell.angle_gamma   90.00
#
_symmetry.space_group_name_H-M   'P 1'
#
loop_
_entity.id
_entity.type
_entity.pdbx_description
1 polymer ?
#
loop_
_entity_poly.entity_id
_entity_poly.type
_entity_poly.pdbx_seq_one_letter_code
_entity_poly.pdbx_strand_id
1 'polypeptide(L)' 'MAKKYESEFPKLKLFTIDEEFGGWTKAQKEHFSNGGTFDQISKR' A
#
# COMPACT_ATOMS: atom_id res chain seq x y z
N MET A 1 8.50 -16.14 -21.58
CA MET A 1 9.27 -15.84 -20.34
C MET A 1 8.38 -15.75 -19.10
N ALA A 2 7.16 -15.19 -19.17
CA ALA A 2 6.24 -15.12 -18.02
C ALA A 2 5.73 -16.47 -17.48
N LYS A 3 5.40 -17.45 -18.36
CA LYS A 3 4.85 -18.76 -17.93
C LYS A 3 5.78 -19.63 -17.06
N LYS A 4 7.11 -19.37 -17.07
CA LYS A 4 8.07 -20.22 -16.35
C LYS A 4 8.05 -19.97 -14.83
N TYR A 5 7.56 -18.82 -14.40
CA TYR A 5 7.51 -18.42 -12.98
C TYR A 5 6.08 -18.24 -12.47
N GLU A 6 5.08 -18.65 -13.25
CA GLU A 6 3.67 -18.49 -12.87
C GLU A 6 3.34 -19.21 -11.55
N SER A 7 4.04 -20.32 -11.27
CA SER A 7 3.94 -21.06 -10.00
C SER A 7 4.51 -20.31 -8.78
N GLU A 8 5.39 -19.33 -8.99
CA GLU A 8 6.01 -18.52 -7.92
C GLU A 8 5.12 -17.34 -7.52
N PHE A 9 4.14 -16.99 -8.35
CA PHE A 9 3.22 -15.87 -8.12
C PHE A 9 1.81 -16.40 -7.84
N PRO A 10 1.49 -16.76 -6.59
CA PRO A 10 0.13 -17.15 -6.24
C PRO A 10 -0.84 -16.00 -6.58
N LYS A 11 -2.04 -16.36 -7.04
CA LYS A 11 -3.09 -15.39 -7.31
C LYS A 11 -3.64 -14.83 -6.00
N LEU A 12 -3.10 -13.70 -5.57
CA LEU A 12 -3.57 -12.96 -4.42
C LEU A 12 -4.57 -11.89 -4.85
N LYS A 13 -5.55 -11.60 -4.00
CA LYS A 13 -6.44 -10.46 -4.18
C LYS A 13 -5.64 -9.21 -3.82
N LEU A 14 -5.12 -8.54 -4.84
CA LEU A 14 -4.43 -7.27 -4.69
C LEU A 14 -5.45 -6.14 -4.78
N PHE A 15 -5.22 -5.08 -4.02
CA PHE A 15 -5.91 -3.81 -4.15
C PHE A 15 -4.91 -2.77 -4.65
N THR A 16 -5.39 -1.78 -5.37
CA THR A 16 -4.57 -0.64 -5.77
C THR A 16 -4.70 0.50 -4.77
N ILE A 17 -3.68 1.34 -4.70
CA ILE A 17 -3.69 2.52 -3.83
C ILE A 17 -4.78 3.53 -4.23
N ASP A 18 -5.13 3.58 -5.51
CA ASP A 18 -6.21 4.44 -6.01
C ASP A 18 -7.57 3.94 -5.52
N GLU A 19 -7.81 2.62 -5.50
CA GLU A 19 -9.06 2.03 -5.01
C GLU A 19 -9.25 2.23 -3.51
N GLU A 20 -8.21 2.02 -2.71
CA GLU A 20 -8.36 1.99 -1.25
C GLU A 20 -8.05 3.34 -0.57
N PHE A 21 -7.16 4.14 -1.15
CA PHE A 21 -6.67 5.38 -0.54
C PHE A 21 -6.87 6.62 -1.40
N GLY A 22 -7.43 6.50 -2.61
CA GLY A 22 -7.67 7.64 -3.51
C GLY A 22 -6.37 8.24 -4.08
N GLY A 23 -5.32 7.42 -4.19
CA GLY A 23 -4.04 7.77 -4.79
C GLY A 23 -2.96 8.21 -3.80
N TRP A 24 -1.70 8.19 -4.27
CA TRP A 24 -0.52 8.46 -3.43
C TRP A 24 -0.55 9.82 -2.74
N THR A 25 -1.05 10.87 -3.40
CA THR A 25 -1.11 12.22 -2.79
C THR A 25 -1.97 12.24 -1.53
N LYS A 26 -3.12 11.56 -1.55
CA LYS A 26 -4.03 11.50 -0.41
C LYS A 26 -3.48 10.57 0.68
N ALA A 27 -3.03 9.37 0.29
CA ALA A 27 -2.41 8.40 1.20
C ALA A 27 -1.20 9.00 1.95
N GLN A 28 -0.35 9.75 1.25
CA GLN A 28 0.82 10.38 1.83
C GLN A 28 0.48 11.45 2.86
N LYS A 29 -0.54 12.27 2.57
CA LYS A 29 -1.00 13.30 3.50
C LYS A 29 -1.60 12.70 4.77
N GLU A 30 -2.42 11.67 4.63
CA GLU A 30 -3.20 11.12 5.75
C GLU A 30 -2.35 10.21 6.65
N HIS A 31 -1.49 9.37 6.07
CA HIS A 31 -0.74 8.38 6.85
C HIS A 31 0.67 8.82 7.24
N PHE A 32 1.34 9.64 6.42
CA PHE A 32 2.78 9.90 6.53
C PHE A 32 3.16 11.37 6.81
N SER A 33 2.20 12.29 6.88
CA SER A 33 2.49 13.67 7.31
C SER A 33 2.81 13.75 8.80
N ASN A 34 3.45 14.85 9.23
CA ASN A 34 3.73 15.10 10.65
C ASN A 34 2.44 15.05 11.48
N GLY A 35 2.39 14.15 12.47
CA GLY A 35 1.20 13.87 13.29
C GLY A 35 0.19 12.89 12.64
N GLY A 36 0.51 12.34 11.48
CA GLY A 36 -0.27 11.32 10.79
C GLY A 36 -0.25 9.97 11.50
N THR A 37 -0.94 8.98 10.93
CA THR A 37 -1.11 7.66 11.54
C THR A 37 0.23 6.99 11.86
N PHE A 38 1.24 7.15 10.98
CA PHE A 38 2.57 6.58 11.20
C PHE A 38 3.27 7.13 12.46
N ASP A 39 3.16 8.43 12.71
CA ASP A 39 3.74 9.07 13.91
C ASP A 39 3.03 8.60 15.19
N GLN A 40 1.71 8.39 15.14
CA GLN A 40 0.93 7.87 16.27
C GLN A 40 1.26 6.41 16.63
N ILE A 41 1.52 5.58 15.62
CA ILE A 41 1.93 4.17 15.83
C ILE A 41 3.40 4.09 16.30
N SER A 42 4.29 4.90 15.70
CA SER A 42 5.73 4.85 16.01
C SER A 42 6.09 5.38 17.40
N LYS A 43 5.23 6.20 18.00
CA LYS A 43 5.41 6.74 19.36
C LYS A 43 4.91 5.81 20.47
N ARG A 44 4.38 4.64 20.13
CA ARG A 44 3.84 3.66 21.08
C ARG A 44 4.86 2.59 21.43
#